data_AF-A0A8X6G4I4-F1
#
_entry.id   AF-A0A8X6G4I4-F1
#
_cell.length_a   1.000
_cell.length_b   1.000
_cell.length_c   1.000
_cell.angle_alpha   90.00
_cell.angle_beta   90.00
_cell.angle_gamma   90.00
#
_symmetry.space_group_name_H-M   'P 1'
#
loop_
_entity.id
_entity.type
_entity.pdbx_description
1 polymer ?
#
loop_
_entity_poly.entity_id
_entity_poly.type
_entity_poly.pdbx_seq_one_letter_code
_entity_poly.pdbx_strand_id
1 'polypeptide(L)'
;VPHAALDVRTHNSLWPIVHQWHKRVDEFHISNSYGLFRRMTGVDGRPEIVIEGSNSLSAGWKEYHFMYKIGNPSERPPILIPHQPRLDWQMWFAALGTYEHNPWFVSFVYRLLDGDKDVLKLLDTERLPFPPNKPPKYIRAILYKYSFTSPSGSKKKSSDWWTRRKVREYFNSANLEEKEMVEFLTTAGIPLEKTRL
;
A
#
# COMPACT_ATOMS: atom_id res chain seq x y z
N VAL A 1 8.79 -30.89 -6.20
CA VAL A 1 9.04 -29.43 -6.27
C VAL A 1 10.16 -29.10 -7.27
N PRO A 2 10.06 -29.37 -8.58
CA PRO A 2 11.00 -28.81 -9.55
C PRO A 2 10.38 -27.54 -10.17
N HIS A 3 11.16 -26.47 -10.35
CA HIS A 3 10.71 -25.15 -10.85
C HIS A 3 9.86 -24.28 -9.91
N ALA A 4 9.99 -24.44 -8.58
CA ALA A 4 9.78 -23.28 -7.71
C ALA A 4 10.68 -22.15 -8.24
N ALA A 5 10.13 -20.95 -8.44
CA ALA A 5 10.78 -19.85 -9.16
C ALA A 5 12.22 -19.62 -8.68
N LEU A 6 13.17 -20.26 -9.35
CA LEU A 6 14.58 -20.09 -9.09
C LEU A 6 14.93 -18.66 -9.49
N ASP A 7 15.90 -18.08 -8.79
CA ASP A 7 16.49 -16.82 -9.25
C ASP A 7 16.88 -16.93 -10.73
N VAL A 8 16.77 -15.82 -11.47
CA VAL A 8 16.99 -15.81 -12.93
C VAL A 8 18.35 -16.39 -13.30
N ARG A 9 19.40 -16.16 -12.49
CA ARG A 9 20.73 -16.74 -12.75
C ARG A 9 20.74 -18.25 -12.59
N THR A 10 20.12 -18.74 -11.52
CA THR A 10 20.03 -20.18 -11.24
C THR A 10 19.17 -20.87 -12.28
N HIS A 11 18.06 -20.26 -12.71
CA HIS A 11 17.23 -20.77 -13.80
C HIS A 11 18.03 -20.90 -15.09
N ASN A 12 18.80 -19.86 -15.46
CA ASN A 12 19.60 -19.85 -16.70
C ASN A 12 20.82 -20.78 -16.65
N SER A 13 21.23 -21.22 -15.47
CA SER A 13 22.35 -22.14 -15.27
C SER A 13 21.94 -23.61 -15.32
N LEU A 14 20.64 -23.90 -15.44
CA LEU A 14 20.14 -25.27 -15.62
C LEU A 14 20.52 -25.82 -16.98
N TRP A 15 20.68 -27.14 -17.06
CA TRP A 15 21.00 -27.78 -18.32
C TRP A 15 19.82 -27.65 -19.30
N PRO A 16 20.08 -27.45 -20.61
CA PRO A 16 19.03 -27.29 -21.63
C PRO A 16 18.01 -28.41 -21.63
N ILE A 17 18.45 -29.64 -21.33
CA ILE A 17 17.60 -30.82 -21.23
C ILE A 17 16.51 -30.65 -20.16
N VAL A 18 16.83 -30.03 -19.02
CA VAL A 18 15.88 -29.80 -17.92
C VAL A 18 14.77 -28.85 -18.37
N HIS A 19 15.13 -27.77 -19.08
CA HIS A 19 14.14 -26.85 -19.67
C HIS A 19 13.24 -27.54 -20.70
N GLN A 20 13.82 -28.40 -21.53
CA GLN A 20 13.09 -29.13 -22.57
C GLN A 20 12.09 -30.12 -21.97
N TRP A 21 12.50 -30.87 -20.95
CA TRP A 21 11.61 -31.78 -20.22
C TRP A 21 10.50 -31.03 -19.51
N HIS A 22 10.82 -29.95 -18.79
CA HIS A 22 9.81 -29.11 -18.13
C HIS A 22 8.79 -28.60 -19.14
N LYS A 23 9.22 -28.03 -20.27
CA LYS A 23 8.32 -27.51 -21.32
C LYS A 23 7.40 -28.59 -21.90
N ARG A 24 7.87 -29.83 -22.03
CA ARG A 24 7.05 -30.96 -22.52
C ARG A 24 5.98 -31.41 -21.52
N VAL A 25 6.21 -31.20 -20.22
CA VAL A 25 5.30 -31.65 -19.16
C VAL A 25 4.48 -30.52 -18.52
N ASP A 26 4.70 -29.27 -18.94
CA ASP A 26 4.10 -28.07 -18.36
C ASP A 26 2.56 -28.05 -18.49
N GLU A 27 2.02 -28.48 -19.64
CA GLU A 27 0.57 -28.56 -19.89
C GLU A 27 -0.14 -29.56 -18.97
N PHE A 28 0.58 -30.57 -18.46
CA PHE A 28 0.04 -31.54 -17.52
C PHE A 28 0.05 -31.03 -16.07
N HIS A 29 0.60 -29.83 -15.82
CA HIS A 29 0.70 -29.22 -14.50
C HIS A 29 1.33 -30.14 -13.43
N ILE A 30 2.23 -31.05 -13.85
CA ILE A 30 2.89 -32.05 -12.98
C ILE A 30 3.81 -31.38 -11.95
N SER A 31 4.37 -30.22 -12.30
CA SER A 31 5.07 -29.34 -11.38
C SER A 31 4.54 -27.92 -11.53
N ASN A 32 4.14 -27.31 -10.42
CA ASN A 32 3.74 -25.92 -10.39
C ASN A 32 4.68 -25.11 -9.50
N SER A 33 4.91 -23.85 -9.87
CA SER A 33 5.54 -22.90 -8.96
C SER A 33 4.56 -22.57 -7.84
N TYR A 34 4.76 -23.14 -6.66
CA TYR A 34 4.04 -22.75 -5.45
C TYR A 34 4.77 -21.57 -4.80
N GLY A 35 4.05 -20.46 -4.64
CA GLY A 35 4.52 -19.30 -3.89
C GLY A 35 3.35 -18.40 -3.61
N LEU A 36 3.22 -17.95 -2.36
CA LEU A 36 2.15 -17.04 -1.93
C LEU A 36 2.13 -15.77 -2.80
N PHE A 37 3.30 -15.35 -3.29
CA PHE A 37 3.48 -14.30 -4.31
C PHE A 37 4.54 -14.72 -5.32
N ARG A 38 4.12 -15.24 -6.48
CA ARG A 38 5.01 -15.76 -7.54
C ARG A 38 5.87 -14.66 -8.19
N ARG A 39 5.44 -13.40 -8.15
CA ARG A 39 6.21 -12.23 -8.55
C ARG A 39 6.12 -11.20 -7.44
N MET A 40 7.23 -10.99 -6.74
CA MET A 40 7.32 -9.93 -5.74
C MET A 40 7.42 -8.58 -6.45
N THR A 41 6.57 -7.64 -6.06
CA THR A 41 6.66 -6.24 -6.46
C THR A 41 7.76 -5.56 -5.66
N GLY A 42 8.51 -4.61 -6.24
CA GLY A 42 9.49 -3.81 -5.50
C GLY A 42 10.90 -3.78 -6.06
N VAL A 43 11.16 -4.40 -7.22
CA VAL A 43 12.46 -4.35 -7.92
C VAL A 43 12.88 -2.89 -8.19
N ASP A 44 11.92 -2.01 -8.51
CA ASP A 44 12.14 -0.57 -8.69
C ASP A 44 11.68 0.28 -7.49
N GLY A 45 11.69 -0.31 -6.29
CA GLY A 45 11.14 0.29 -5.07
C GLY A 45 9.70 -0.13 -4.79
N ARG A 46 9.37 -0.21 -3.50
CA ARG A 46 8.07 -0.62 -2.98
C ARG A 46 7.04 0.50 -3.17
N PRO A 47 5.94 0.26 -3.90
CA PRO A 47 4.89 1.25 -4.05
C PRO A 47 4.11 1.39 -2.73
N GLU A 48 3.90 2.63 -2.30
CA GLU A 48 3.23 2.94 -1.04
C GLU A 48 2.30 4.13 -1.23
N ILE A 49 1.04 3.95 -0.84
CA ILE A 49 0.07 5.04 -0.78
C ILE A 49 0.28 5.77 0.55
N VAL A 50 0.46 7.08 0.47
CA VAL A 50 0.52 8.01 1.61
C VAL A 50 -0.78 8.81 1.60
N ILE A 51 -1.51 8.78 2.70
CA ILE A 51 -2.77 9.52 2.86
C ILE A 51 -2.49 10.78 3.64
N GLU A 52 -2.96 11.91 3.14
CA GLU A 52 -2.77 13.21 3.77
C GLU A 52 -4.13 13.87 4.02
N GLY A 53 -4.30 14.43 5.22
CA GLY A 53 -5.44 15.28 5.55
C GLY A 53 -5.05 16.75 5.65
N SER A 54 -5.97 17.65 5.34
CA SER A 54 -5.83 19.09 5.55
C SER A 54 -7.16 19.79 5.84
N ASN A 55 -7.09 20.98 6.44
CA ASN A 55 -8.23 21.90 6.57
C ASN A 55 -8.30 22.96 5.45
N SER A 56 -7.33 22.94 4.54
CA SER A 56 -7.24 23.82 3.36
C SER A 56 -6.75 23.04 2.16
N LEU A 57 -7.26 23.33 0.97
CA LEU A 57 -6.80 22.70 -0.27
C LEU A 57 -5.35 23.10 -0.63
N SER A 58 -4.93 24.31 -0.28
CA SER A 58 -3.66 24.89 -0.74
C SER A 58 -2.45 24.54 0.14
N ALA A 59 -2.65 24.22 1.42
CA ALA A 59 -1.58 24.05 2.38
C ALA A 59 -2.02 23.22 3.59
N GLY A 60 -1.05 22.83 4.44
CA GLY A 60 -1.34 22.20 5.74
C GLY A 60 -1.61 20.69 5.68
N TRP A 61 -1.21 20.03 4.60
CA TRP A 61 -1.31 18.58 4.45
C TRP A 61 -0.45 17.85 5.48
N LYS A 62 -1.06 16.94 6.22
CA LYS A 62 -0.42 16.10 7.23
C LYS A 62 -0.68 14.64 6.93
N GLU A 63 0.37 13.82 6.98
CA GLU A 63 0.30 12.39 6.70
C GLU A 63 -0.37 11.63 7.85
N TYR A 64 -1.26 10.70 7.51
CA TYR A 64 -1.73 9.69 8.44
C TYR A 64 -0.67 8.59 8.60
N HIS A 65 -0.35 8.26 9.85
CA HIS A 65 0.62 7.23 10.18
C HIS A 65 -0.06 5.88 10.38
N PHE A 66 0.52 4.83 9.83
CA PHE A 66 0.07 3.45 9.97
C PHE A 66 0.93 2.73 11.00
N MET A 67 0.39 1.69 11.62
CA MET A 67 1.06 0.97 12.71
C MET A 67 2.37 0.29 12.26
N TYR A 68 2.38 -0.32 11.06
CA TYR A 68 3.51 -1.16 10.64
C TYR A 68 3.95 -0.93 9.18
N LYS A 69 3.07 -0.36 8.35
CA LYS A 69 3.37 0.02 6.98
C LYS A 69 4.43 1.12 6.95
N ILE A 70 5.28 1.09 5.93
CA ILE A 70 6.28 2.12 5.69
C ILE A 70 5.58 3.47 5.45
N GLY A 71 6.04 4.49 6.17
CA GLY A 71 5.58 5.87 6.06
C GLY A 71 6.76 6.83 6.14
N ASN A 72 7.18 7.18 7.36
CA ASN A 72 8.31 8.08 7.60
C ASN A 72 9.64 7.47 7.10
N PRO A 73 10.37 8.14 6.18
CA PRO A 73 11.64 7.64 5.67
C PRO A 73 12.74 7.45 6.74
N SER A 74 12.68 8.21 7.83
CA SER A 74 13.64 8.12 8.93
C SER A 74 13.39 6.93 9.86
N GLU A 75 12.29 6.21 9.70
CA GLU A 75 11.94 5.08 10.56
C GLU A 75 12.41 3.75 10.00
N ARG A 76 13.00 2.93 10.86
CA ARG A 76 13.42 1.57 10.52
C ARG A 76 12.20 0.69 10.23
N PRO A 77 12.30 -0.29 9.31
CA PRO A 77 11.25 -1.27 9.12
C PRO A 77 10.93 -2.03 10.43
N PRO A 78 9.66 -2.16 10.81
CA PRO A 78 9.27 -2.93 11.99
C PRO A 78 9.36 -4.44 11.73
N ILE A 79 9.65 -5.21 12.79
CA ILE A 79 9.50 -6.66 12.79
C ILE A 79 8.09 -6.96 13.30
N LEU A 80 7.23 -7.50 12.43
CA LEU A 80 5.79 -7.64 12.67
C LEU A 80 5.32 -9.08 12.90
N ILE A 81 6.16 -10.09 12.64
CA ILE A 81 5.82 -11.50 12.86
C ILE A 81 5.58 -11.75 14.36
N PRO A 82 4.51 -12.47 14.77
CA PRO A 82 3.55 -13.23 13.95
C PRO A 82 2.30 -12.44 13.50
N HIS A 83 2.20 -11.16 13.86
CA HIS A 83 1.05 -10.32 13.53
C HIS A 83 1.06 -9.90 12.05
N GLN A 84 -0.11 -9.91 11.41
CA GLN A 84 -0.28 -9.51 10.01
C GLN A 84 -1.39 -8.45 9.93
N PRO A 85 -1.06 -7.16 10.16
CA PRO A 85 -2.04 -6.09 10.18
C PRO A 85 -2.78 -6.02 8.84
N ARG A 86 -4.10 -6.21 8.90
CA ARG A 86 -4.92 -6.43 7.69
C ARG A 86 -5.00 -5.17 6.82
N LEU A 87 -5.12 -3.99 7.44
CA LEU A 87 -5.19 -2.72 6.72
C LEU A 87 -3.88 -2.42 5.98
N ASP A 88 -2.74 -2.48 6.67
CA ASP A 88 -1.40 -2.25 6.11
C ASP A 88 -1.12 -3.18 4.92
N TRP A 89 -1.58 -4.44 5.03
CA TRP A 89 -1.49 -5.42 3.95
C TRP A 89 -2.38 -5.06 2.75
N GLN A 90 -3.64 -4.67 2.99
CA GLN A 90 -4.56 -4.23 1.94
C GLN A 90 -4.03 -2.99 1.21
N MET A 91 -3.42 -2.04 1.93
CA MET A 91 -2.79 -0.86 1.35
C MET A 91 -1.67 -1.20 0.36
N TRP A 92 -0.89 -2.26 0.63
CA TRP A 92 0.12 -2.72 -0.33
C TRP A 92 -0.51 -3.20 -1.64
N PHE A 93 -1.62 -3.94 -1.61
CA PHE A 93 -2.34 -4.34 -2.83
C PHE A 93 -2.95 -3.16 -3.57
N ALA A 94 -3.59 -2.23 -2.85
CA ALA A 94 -4.17 -1.04 -3.46
C ALA A 94 -3.10 -0.23 -4.22
N ALA A 95 -1.88 -0.14 -3.68
CA ALA A 95 -0.77 0.57 -4.30
C ALA A 95 -0.32 -0.02 -5.65
N LEU A 96 -0.71 -1.26 -5.97
CA LEU A 96 -0.41 -1.92 -7.24
C LEU A 96 -1.40 -1.55 -8.36
N GLY A 97 -2.54 -0.94 -8.03
CA GLY A 97 -3.61 -0.61 -8.96
C GLY A 97 -4.03 0.85 -8.87
N THR A 98 -5.32 1.08 -9.10
CA THR A 98 -5.97 2.38 -8.99
C THR A 98 -7.09 2.33 -7.96
N TYR A 99 -7.51 3.49 -7.45
CA TYR A 99 -8.50 3.53 -6.37
C TYR A 99 -9.89 3.07 -6.82
N GLU A 100 -10.21 3.20 -8.10
CA GLU A 100 -11.48 2.79 -8.71
C GLU A 100 -11.68 1.27 -8.60
N HIS A 101 -10.59 0.51 -8.63
CA HIS A 101 -10.60 -0.95 -8.42
C HIS A 101 -10.51 -1.35 -6.93
N ASN A 102 -10.46 -0.37 -6.02
CA ASN A 102 -10.35 -0.59 -4.59
C ASN A 102 -11.42 0.20 -3.82
N PRO A 103 -12.73 -0.15 -3.93
CA PRO A 103 -13.77 0.64 -3.28
C PRO A 103 -13.67 0.72 -1.75
N TRP A 104 -13.07 -0.30 -1.11
CA TRP A 104 -12.77 -0.28 0.31
C TRP A 104 -11.84 0.89 0.70
N PHE A 105 -10.93 1.30 -0.19
CA PHE A 105 -10.02 2.41 0.06
C PHE A 105 -10.77 3.74 0.03
N VAL A 106 -11.69 3.91 -0.91
CA VAL A 106 -12.54 5.11 -0.95
C VAL A 106 -13.42 5.19 0.29
N SER A 107 -13.95 4.05 0.76
CA SER A 107 -14.69 3.98 2.01
C SER A 107 -13.81 4.35 3.21
N PHE A 108 -12.58 3.86 3.23
CA PHE A 108 -11.60 4.23 4.25
C PHE A 108 -11.35 5.75 4.28
N VAL A 109 -11.15 6.39 3.13
CA VAL A 109 -11.01 7.85 3.02
C VAL A 109 -12.26 8.58 3.52
N TYR A 110 -13.46 8.15 3.10
CA TYR A 110 -14.73 8.72 3.56
C TYR A 110 -14.84 8.67 5.10
N ARG A 111 -14.50 7.53 5.71
CA ARG A 111 -14.57 7.36 7.17
C ARG A 111 -13.52 8.17 7.93
N LEU A 112 -12.36 8.44 7.31
CA LEU A 112 -11.38 9.37 7.87
C LEU A 112 -11.88 10.83 7.82
N LEU A 113 -12.56 11.23 6.75
CA LEU A 113 -13.22 12.55 6.63
C LEU A 113 -14.37 12.70 7.64
N ASP A 114 -15.09 11.61 7.93
CA ASP A 114 -16.16 11.55 8.93
C ASP A 114 -15.63 11.50 10.38
N GLY A 115 -14.32 11.28 10.58
CA GLY A 115 -13.71 11.17 11.90
C GLY A 115 -14.09 9.88 12.65
N ASP A 116 -14.37 8.79 11.92
CA ASP A 116 -14.82 7.53 12.50
C ASP A 116 -13.76 6.94 13.44
N LYS A 117 -14.10 6.88 14.74
CA LYS A 117 -13.22 6.38 15.81
C LYS A 117 -12.76 4.93 15.57
N ASP A 118 -13.59 4.07 15.01
CA ASP A 118 -13.25 2.66 14.84
C ASP A 118 -12.28 2.46 13.67
N VAL A 119 -12.40 3.29 12.64
CA VAL A 119 -11.45 3.34 11.53
C VAL A 119 -10.13 3.98 11.95
N LEU A 120 -10.16 5.04 12.76
CA LEU A 120 -8.95 5.68 13.27
C LEU A 120 -8.13 4.77 14.19
N LYS A 121 -8.75 3.82 14.90
CA LYS A 121 -8.04 2.79 15.69
C LYS A 121 -7.21 1.81 14.84
N LEU A 122 -7.44 1.74 13.53
CA LEU A 122 -6.65 0.92 12.61
C LEU A 122 -5.30 1.58 12.24
N LEU A 123 -5.16 2.88 12.53
CA LEU A 123 -3.97 3.69 12.28
C LEU A 123 -3.13 3.86 13.55
N ASP A 124 -1.94 4.43 13.43
CA ASP A 124 -1.11 4.80 14.59
C ASP A 124 -1.81 5.90 15.40
N THR A 125 -2.47 5.48 16.49
CA THR A 125 -3.26 6.33 17.37
C THR A 125 -2.43 7.36 18.13
N GLU A 126 -1.14 7.12 18.33
CA GLU A 126 -0.25 8.04 19.04
C GLU A 126 0.17 9.21 18.16
N ARG A 127 0.15 9.03 16.84
CA ARG A 127 0.60 10.02 15.85
C ARG A 127 -0.51 10.48 14.91
N LEU A 128 -1.77 10.42 15.35
CA LEU A 128 -2.89 10.90 14.54
C LEU A 128 -2.78 12.42 14.29
N PRO A 129 -2.74 12.86 13.02
CA PRO A 129 -2.66 14.29 12.70
C PRO A 129 -3.99 15.03 12.97
N PHE A 130 -5.11 14.31 12.96
CA PHE A 130 -6.46 14.82 13.17
C PHE A 130 -7.18 13.91 14.19
N PRO A 131 -7.65 14.47 15.33
CA PRO A 131 -8.39 13.69 16.31
C PRO A 131 -9.83 13.42 15.84
N PRO A 132 -10.52 12.40 16.37
CA PRO A 132 -11.86 12.02 15.92
C PRO A 132 -12.93 13.12 16.01
N ASN A 133 -12.78 14.06 16.95
CA ASN A 133 -13.69 15.19 17.15
C ASN A 133 -13.36 16.41 16.25
N LYS A 134 -12.26 16.34 15.49
CA LYS A 134 -11.84 17.39 14.56
C LYS A 134 -11.19 16.77 13.32
N PRO A 135 -11.97 16.01 12.51
CA PRO A 135 -11.46 15.42 11.29
C PRO A 135 -11.01 16.50 10.28
N PRO A 136 -10.16 16.15 9.30
CA PRO A 136 -9.76 17.09 8.26
C PRO A 136 -10.94 17.41 7.34
N LYS A 137 -10.92 18.60 6.74
CA LYS A 137 -11.91 18.97 5.69
C LYS A 137 -11.64 18.31 4.35
N TYR A 138 -10.38 18.02 4.07
CA TYR A 138 -9.92 17.45 2.81
C TYR A 138 -8.97 16.29 3.06
N ILE A 139 -9.09 15.23 2.28
CA ILE A 139 -8.12 14.14 2.23
C ILE A 139 -7.69 13.92 0.78
N ARG A 140 -6.40 13.66 0.58
CA ARG A 140 -5.84 13.19 -0.68
C ARG A 140 -4.96 11.98 -0.43
N ALA A 141 -4.62 11.25 -1.48
CA ALA A 141 -3.64 10.18 -1.40
C ALA A 141 -2.63 10.25 -2.53
N ILE A 142 -1.36 10.02 -2.20
CA ILE A 142 -0.24 10.13 -3.12
C ILE A 142 0.46 8.79 -3.18
N LEU A 143 0.75 8.31 -4.38
CA LEU A 143 1.55 7.12 -4.59
C LEU A 143 3.03 7.49 -4.62
N TYR A 144 3.80 6.90 -3.71
CA TYR A 144 5.25 6.98 -3.67
C TYR A 144 5.88 5.63 -4.01
N LYS A 145 7.14 5.66 -4.45
CA LYS A 145 8.03 4.50 -4.46
C LYS A 145 9.08 4.67 -3.38
N TYR A 146 9.20 3.69 -2.49
CA TYR A 146 10.17 3.64 -1.40
C TYR A 146 11.30 2.65 -1.74
N SER A 147 12.53 3.09 -1.56
CA SER A 147 13.73 2.27 -1.72
C SER A 147 14.61 2.42 -0.50
N PHE A 148 15.26 1.34 -0.07
CA PHE A 148 16.27 1.42 0.99
C PHE A 148 17.37 2.41 0.59
N THR A 149 17.81 3.22 1.56
CA THR A 149 18.95 4.11 1.35
C THR A 149 20.19 3.27 1.05
N SER A 150 20.87 3.53 -0.07
CA SER A 150 22.12 2.83 -0.40
C SER A 150 23.27 3.35 0.46
N PRO A 151 24.08 2.47 1.09
CA PRO A 151 25.25 2.88 1.86
C PRO A 151 26.36 3.55 1.02
N SER A 152 26.39 3.36 -0.30
CA SER A 152 27.61 3.57 -1.11
C SER A 152 27.58 4.71 -2.14
N GLY A 153 26.61 5.65 -2.10
CA GLY A 153 26.41 6.58 -3.23
C GLY A 153 26.28 8.07 -2.93
N SER A 154 25.88 8.48 -1.72
CA SER A 154 25.59 9.89 -1.44
C SER A 154 26.62 10.51 -0.51
N LYS A 155 27.32 11.55 -0.99
CA LYS A 155 28.17 12.45 -0.19
C LYS A 155 27.42 13.17 0.95
N LYS A 156 26.11 12.98 1.07
CA LYS A 156 25.31 13.22 2.27
C LYS A 156 25.02 11.88 2.94
N LYS A 157 25.51 11.68 4.16
CA LYS A 157 24.95 10.69 5.09
C LYS A 157 23.48 11.06 5.32
N SER A 158 22.58 10.52 4.50
CA SER A 158 21.18 10.51 4.88
C SER A 158 21.07 9.57 6.07
N SER A 159 20.60 10.07 7.21
CA SER A 159 20.31 9.24 8.38
C SER A 159 19.05 8.39 8.18
N ASP A 160 18.35 8.57 7.05
CA ASP A 160 17.09 7.91 6.78
C ASP A 160 17.29 6.47 6.31
N TRP A 161 16.40 5.59 6.77
CA TRP A 161 16.36 4.19 6.34
C TRP A 161 15.86 4.03 4.90
N TRP A 162 15.03 4.97 4.46
CA TRP A 162 14.40 4.95 3.15
C TRP A 162 14.61 6.25 2.39
N THR A 163 14.54 6.13 1.07
CA THR A 163 14.31 7.24 0.16
C THR A 163 12.95 7.04 -0.48
N ARG A 164 12.19 8.13 -0.68
CA ARG A 164 10.89 8.07 -1.36
C ARG A 164 10.81 9.04 -2.52
N ARG A 165 10.14 8.64 -3.59
CA ARG A 165 9.88 9.47 -4.77
C ARG A 165 8.38 9.49 -5.07
N LYS A 166 7.80 10.67 -5.23
CA LYS A 166 6.39 10.83 -5.68
C LYS A 166 6.29 10.26 -7.10
N VAL A 167 5.34 9.35 -7.30
CA VAL A 167 5.04 8.77 -8.61
C VAL A 167 3.89 9.54 -9.25
N ARG A 168 2.76 9.60 -8.55
CA ARG A 168 1.53 10.24 -9.00
C ARG A 168 0.59 10.51 -7.83
N GLU A 169 -0.47 11.24 -8.09
CA GLU A 169 -1.61 11.26 -7.18
C GLU A 169 -2.37 9.95 -7.34
N TYR A 170 -2.64 9.30 -6.20
CA TYR A 170 -3.38 8.04 -6.15
C TYR A 170 -4.89 8.31 -6.06
N PHE A 171 -5.27 9.31 -5.27
CA PHE A 171 -6.63 9.77 -5.06
C PHE A 171 -6.61 11.29 -4.95
N ASN A 172 -7.45 11.96 -5.74
CA ASN A 172 -7.54 13.42 -5.75
C ASN A 172 -8.02 13.95 -4.39
N SER A 173 -7.80 15.24 -4.13
CA SER A 173 -8.30 15.85 -2.89
C SER A 173 -9.82 15.81 -2.88
N ALA A 174 -10.39 15.09 -1.92
CA ALA A 174 -11.83 15.00 -1.73
C ALA A 174 -12.26 15.58 -0.38
N ASN A 175 -13.52 16.00 -0.29
CA ASN A 175 -14.18 16.40 0.95
C ASN A 175 -15.40 15.51 1.24
N LEU A 176 -15.93 15.57 2.46
CA LEU A 176 -17.02 14.68 2.90
C LEU A 176 -18.34 14.87 2.11
N GLU A 177 -18.60 16.08 1.62
CA GLU A 177 -19.85 16.46 0.96
C GLU A 177 -19.82 16.19 -0.57
N GLU A 178 -18.72 15.62 -1.06
CA GLU A 178 -18.50 15.41 -2.48
C GLU A 178 -19.37 14.27 -3.02
N LYS A 179 -20.35 14.64 -3.86
CA LYS A 179 -21.35 13.71 -4.38
C LYS A 179 -20.75 12.55 -5.15
N GLU A 180 -19.68 12.79 -5.92
CA GLU A 180 -19.01 11.75 -6.71
C GLU A 180 -18.49 10.60 -5.83
N MET A 181 -17.94 10.91 -4.65
CA MET A 181 -17.46 9.90 -3.70
C MET A 181 -18.63 9.09 -3.12
N VAL A 182 -19.72 9.77 -2.76
CA VAL A 182 -20.95 9.14 -2.23
C VAL A 182 -21.59 8.22 -3.28
N GLU A 183 -21.69 8.67 -4.53
CA GLU A 183 -22.23 7.91 -5.66
C GLU A 183 -21.36 6.68 -5.98
N PHE A 184 -20.02 6.85 -5.97
CA PHE A 184 -19.08 5.76 -6.17
C PHE A 184 -19.25 4.66 -5.10
N LEU A 185 -19.32 5.05 -3.82
CA LEU A 185 -19.50 4.11 -2.71
C LEU A 185 -20.85 3.40 -2.76
N THR A 186 -21.92 4.14 -3.10
CA THR A 186 -23.25 3.58 -3.25
C THR A 186 -23.30 2.57 -4.40
N THR A 187 -22.68 2.90 -5.54
CA THR A 187 -22.59 1.99 -6.70
C THR A 187 -21.78 0.74 -6.38
N ALA A 188 -20.75 0.87 -5.55
CA ALA A 188 -19.95 -0.25 -5.06
C ALA A 188 -20.66 -1.10 -3.97
N GLY A 189 -21.88 -0.73 -3.56
CA GLY A 189 -22.64 -1.45 -2.53
C GLY A 189 -22.09 -1.26 -1.11
N ILE A 190 -21.35 -0.18 -0.86
CA ILE A 190 -20.76 0.11 0.46
C ILE A 190 -21.71 1.02 1.25
N PRO A 191 -22.17 0.59 2.45
CA PRO A 191 -23.06 1.41 3.28
C PRO A 191 -22.33 2.61 3.89
N LEU A 192 -22.96 3.79 3.81
CA LEU A 192 -22.46 5.04 4.40
C LEU A 192 -22.91 5.21 5.85
N GLU A 193 -24.05 4.65 6.23
CA GLU A 193 -24.47 4.60 7.63
C GLU A 193 -23.78 3.46 8.36
N LYS A 194 -23.52 3.65 9.66
CA LYS A 194 -23.06 2.55 10.52
C LYS A 194 -24.23 1.62 10.80
N THR A 195 -24.19 0.41 10.29
CA THR A 195 -25.09 -0.65 10.77
C THR A 195 -24.75 -0.90 12.23
N ARG A 196 -25.63 -0.50 13.15
CA ARG A 196 -25.49 -0.87 14.56
C ARG A 196 -25.72 -2.38 14.64
N LEU A 197 -24.67 -3.13 14.96
CA LEU A 197 -24.74 -4.53 15.38
C LEU A 197 -25.06 -4.59 16.87
#